data_AF-A0A7Y0Q587-F1
#
_entry.id   AF-A0A7Y0Q587-F1
#
_cell.length_a   1.000
_cell.length_b   1.000
_cell.length_c   1.000
_cell.angle_alpha   90.00
_cell.angle_beta   90.00
_cell.angle_gamma   90.00
#
_symmetry.space_group_name_H-M   'P 1'
#
loop_
_entity.id
_entity.type
_entity.pdbx_description
1 polymer ?
#
loop_
_entity_poly.entity_id
_entity_poly.type
_entity_poly.pdbx_seq_one_letter_code
_entity_poly.pdbx_strand_id
1 'polypeptide(L)'
;MIGMPLSGIIPDTLLTFTDVICDQDAIWFYFTMDPPLSKPLPEDRWPEFLSWRITVTDDLGTDYTESGGATGTDEGDHTVRPPFPVEARELTVVIQPWILRDQPCYRFTIPTARILRVKSPAGKRGNPRAFLRGWRFGADKP
;
A
#
# COMPACT_ATOMS: atom_id res chain seq x y z
N MET A 1 -3.90 10.46 -6.69
CA MET A 1 -2.52 9.97 -6.87
C MET A 1 -1.62 10.64 -5.85
N ILE A 2 -0.92 9.85 -5.04
CA ILE A 2 -0.08 10.30 -3.92
C ILE A 2 1.37 10.54 -4.38
N GLY A 3 1.86 9.81 -5.38
CA GLY A 3 3.10 10.11 -6.11
C GLY A 3 4.33 10.20 -5.21
N MET A 4 4.45 9.31 -4.22
CA MET A 4 5.55 9.33 -3.26
C MET A 4 6.62 8.30 -3.64
N PRO A 5 7.78 8.73 -4.19
CA PRO A 5 8.90 7.86 -4.54
C PRO A 5 9.75 7.52 -3.31
N LEU A 6 10.15 6.25 -3.18
CA LEU A 6 11.04 5.73 -2.14
C LEU A 6 12.17 4.93 -2.80
N SER A 7 13.41 5.41 -2.65
CA SER A 7 14.61 4.76 -3.17
C SER A 7 15.41 4.10 -2.05
N GLY A 8 15.98 2.91 -2.30
CA GLY A 8 16.86 2.21 -1.36
C GLY A 8 16.18 1.17 -0.46
N ILE A 9 14.85 1.04 -0.53
CA ILE A 9 14.12 -0.10 0.09
C ILE A 9 14.47 -1.41 -0.62
N ILE A 10 14.58 -1.32 -1.94
CA ILE A 10 14.98 -2.41 -2.84
C ILE A 10 16.23 -1.90 -3.57
N PRO A 11 17.35 -2.64 -3.57
CA PRO A 11 18.53 -2.25 -4.31
C PRO A 11 18.19 -2.02 -5.79
N ASP A 12 18.67 -0.92 -6.35
CA ASP A 12 18.53 -0.58 -7.77
C ASP A 12 17.08 -0.44 -8.28
N THR A 13 16.09 -0.32 -7.38
CA THR A 13 14.68 -0.14 -7.73
C THR A 13 14.04 1.01 -6.96
N LEU A 14 13.25 1.82 -7.68
CA LEU A 14 12.41 2.86 -7.12
C LEU A 14 11.01 2.33 -6.84
N LEU A 15 10.57 2.38 -5.59
CA LEU A 15 9.19 2.09 -5.19
C LEU A 15 8.36 3.38 -5.20
N THR A 16 7.23 3.42 -5.89
CA THR A 16 6.34 4.61 -5.90
C THR A 16 4.95 4.25 -5.42
N PHE A 17 4.47 4.91 -4.36
CA PHE A 17 3.07 4.80 -3.93
C PHE A 17 2.18 5.59 -4.88
N THR A 18 1.30 4.89 -5.60
CA THR A 18 0.42 5.50 -6.58
C THR A 18 -0.86 6.02 -5.94
N ASP A 19 -1.50 5.20 -5.12
CA ASP A 19 -2.83 5.47 -4.57
C ASP A 19 -3.01 4.86 -3.17
N VAL A 20 -3.89 5.50 -2.40
CA VAL A 20 -4.39 4.96 -1.15
C VAL A 20 -5.91 5.07 -1.16
N ILE A 21 -6.56 3.94 -0.91
CA ILE A 21 -8.00 3.77 -0.98
C ILE A 21 -8.46 3.24 0.37
N CYS A 22 -9.60 3.67 0.87
CA CYS A 22 -10.21 3.04 2.05
C CYS A 22 -11.71 2.85 1.87
N ASP A 23 -12.25 1.88 2.59
CA ASP A 23 -13.68 1.70 2.78
C ASP A 23 -13.99 1.56 4.29
N GLN A 24 -15.13 0.97 4.61
CA GLN A 24 -15.55 0.70 5.99
C GLN A 24 -14.83 -0.49 6.66
N ASP A 25 -14.01 -1.24 5.90
CA ASP A 25 -13.42 -2.51 6.33
C ASP A 25 -11.88 -2.46 6.34
N ALA A 26 -11.25 -1.69 5.44
CA ALA A 26 -9.80 -1.63 5.31
C ALA A 26 -9.26 -0.37 4.60
N ILE A 27 -7.95 -0.22 4.62
CA ILE A 27 -7.18 0.70 3.78
C ILE A 27 -6.27 -0.13 2.87
N TRP A 28 -6.18 0.24 1.60
CA TRP A 28 -5.28 -0.32 0.62
C TRP A 28 -4.26 0.71 0.17
N PHE A 29 -2.99 0.33 0.19
CA PHE A 29 -1.88 1.06 -0.39
C PHE A 29 -1.47 0.39 -1.69
N TYR A 30 -1.38 1.16 -2.78
CA TYR A 30 -0.95 0.67 -4.08
C TYR A 30 0.39 1.27 -4.46
N PHE A 31 1.25 0.47 -5.07
CA PHE A 31 2.58 0.90 -5.49
C PHE A 31 2.99 0.31 -6.84
N THR A 32 4.00 0.92 -7.45
CA THR A 32 4.69 0.44 -8.66
C THR A 32 6.20 0.46 -8.44
N MET A 33 6.94 -0.29 -9.25
CA MET A 33 8.40 -0.36 -9.19
C MET A 33 9.05 -0.01 -10.52
N ASP A 34 10.18 0.71 -10.45
CA ASP A 34 10.99 1.03 -11.63
C ASP A 34 12.50 0.83 -11.33
N PRO A 35 13.20 -0.10 -12.02
CA PRO A 35 12.64 -1.11 -12.91
C PRO A 35 11.75 -2.10 -12.14
N PRO A 36 10.74 -2.71 -12.79
CA PRO A 36 9.97 -3.77 -12.18
C PRO A 36 10.88 -4.96 -11.88
N LEU A 37 10.66 -5.62 -10.74
CA LEU A 37 11.41 -6.81 -10.39
C LEU A 37 11.14 -7.93 -11.41
N SER A 38 12.16 -8.26 -12.20
CA SER A 38 12.07 -9.29 -13.23
C SER A 38 11.94 -10.67 -12.59
N LYS A 39 10.89 -11.42 -12.94
CA LYS A 39 10.80 -12.84 -12.61
C LYS A 39 11.65 -13.67 -13.57
N PRO A 40 12.24 -14.78 -13.11
CA PRO A 40 12.35 -15.19 -11.71
C PRO A 40 13.46 -14.40 -11.01
N LEU A 41 13.15 -13.87 -9.83
CA LEU A 41 14.22 -13.46 -8.91
C LEU A 41 14.95 -14.74 -8.45
N PRO A 42 16.28 -14.70 -8.24
CA PRO A 42 17.00 -15.82 -7.66
C PRO A 42 16.31 -16.28 -6.35
N GLU A 43 16.03 -17.59 -6.21
CA GLU A 43 15.26 -18.16 -5.09
C GLU A 43 15.88 -17.84 -3.71
N ASP A 44 17.19 -17.65 -3.68
CA ASP A 44 18.01 -17.30 -2.51
C ASP A 44 17.81 -15.85 -2.02
N ARG A 45 17.24 -14.96 -2.84
CA ARG A 45 17.00 -13.55 -2.51
C ARG A 45 15.54 -13.23 -2.18
N TRP A 46 14.64 -14.19 -2.36
CA TRP A 46 13.19 -14.00 -2.22
C TRP A 46 12.74 -13.45 -0.84
N PRO A 47 13.26 -13.94 0.31
CA PRO A 47 12.76 -13.50 1.61
C PRO A 47 13.20 -12.08 1.97
N GLU A 48 14.42 -11.69 1.56
CA GLU A 48 15.11 -10.48 2.03
C GLU A 48 14.58 -9.20 1.40
N PHE A 49 14.19 -9.25 0.12
CA PHE A 49 13.80 -8.05 -0.64
C PHE A 49 12.29 -7.84 -0.76
N LEU A 50 11.46 -8.82 -0.37
CA LEU A 50 10.02 -8.82 -0.64
C LEU A 50 9.15 -8.92 0.60
N SER A 51 9.73 -8.96 1.80
CA SER A 51 8.98 -8.91 3.04
C SER A 51 9.19 -7.54 3.67
N TRP A 52 8.21 -6.65 3.57
CA TRP A 52 8.23 -5.37 4.30
C TRP A 52 7.15 -5.35 5.36
N ARG A 53 7.46 -4.73 6.49
CA ARG A 53 6.45 -4.29 7.45
C ARG A 53 6.02 -2.87 7.06
N ILE A 54 4.72 -2.69 6.90
CA ILE A 54 4.10 -1.38 6.82
C ILE A 54 3.37 -1.15 8.14
N THR A 55 3.79 -0.13 8.88
CA THR A 55 3.11 0.33 10.10
C THR A 55 2.40 1.62 9.75
N VAL A 56 1.14 1.73 10.15
CA VAL A 56 0.32 2.93 9.93
C VAL A 56 -0.19 3.42 11.27
N THR A 57 0.00 4.69 11.54
CA THR A 57 -0.48 5.34 12.77
C THR A 57 -1.25 6.60 12.40
N ASP A 58 -2.42 6.82 13.00
CA ASP A 58 -3.15 8.07 12.81
C ASP A 58 -2.69 9.17 13.80
N ASP A 59 -3.16 10.40 13.59
CA ASP A 59 -2.90 11.54 14.50
C ASP A 59 -3.67 11.46 15.83
N LEU A 60 -4.55 10.48 16.00
CA LEU A 60 -5.26 10.20 17.24
C LEU A 60 -4.53 9.18 18.13
N GLY A 61 -3.42 8.61 17.63
CA GLY A 61 -2.58 7.64 18.33
C GLY A 61 -2.98 6.18 18.12
N THR A 62 -3.88 5.88 17.19
CA THR A 62 -4.25 4.51 16.83
C THR A 62 -3.18 3.88 15.94
N ASP A 63 -2.74 2.68 16.30
CA ASP A 63 -1.80 1.87 15.53
C ASP A 63 -2.54 0.78 14.75
N TYR A 64 -2.39 0.81 13.42
CA TYR A 64 -2.92 -0.16 12.47
C TYR A 64 -1.81 -1.10 12.01
N THR A 65 -1.19 -1.80 12.95
CA THR A 65 -0.18 -2.80 12.63
C THR A 65 -0.87 -4.09 12.21
N GLU A 66 -0.99 -4.33 10.90
CA GLU A 66 -1.19 -5.68 10.39
C GLU A 66 0.17 -6.28 10.04
N SER A 67 0.51 -7.41 10.66
CA SER A 67 1.71 -8.17 10.35
C SER A 67 1.51 -8.94 9.04
N GLY A 68 1.65 -8.24 7.92
CA GLY A 68 1.63 -8.82 6.58
C GLY A 68 2.77 -8.26 5.74
N GLY A 69 3.57 -9.13 5.12
CA GLY A 69 4.54 -8.70 4.11
C GLY A 69 3.81 -8.22 2.87
N ALA A 70 4.05 -7.00 2.39
CA ALA A 70 3.67 -6.68 1.02
C ALA A 70 4.67 -7.38 0.10
N THR A 71 4.19 -8.28 -0.77
CA THR A 71 5.08 -8.95 -1.73
C THR A 71 5.44 -7.94 -2.80
N GLY A 72 6.74 -7.72 -3.01
CA GLY A 72 7.24 -6.80 -4.02
C GLY A 72 7.10 -7.31 -5.45
N THR A 73 5.87 -7.42 -5.93
CA THR A 73 5.61 -7.50 -7.37
C THR A 73 5.20 -6.12 -7.86
N ASP A 74 5.53 -5.78 -9.12
CA ASP A 74 5.03 -4.56 -9.74
C ASP A 74 3.48 -4.55 -9.73
N GLU A 75 2.90 -3.35 -9.63
CA GLU A 75 1.47 -3.10 -9.35
C GLU A 75 0.90 -3.75 -8.06
N GLY A 76 1.75 -4.00 -7.05
CA GLY A 76 1.34 -4.61 -5.80
C GLY A 76 0.39 -3.76 -4.93
N ASP A 77 -0.26 -4.44 -3.97
CA ASP A 77 -1.09 -3.81 -2.94
C ASP A 77 -0.77 -4.32 -1.53
N HIS A 78 -1.00 -3.45 -0.54
CA HIS A 78 -0.92 -3.79 0.87
C HIS A 78 -2.20 -3.33 1.57
N THR A 79 -2.75 -4.19 2.42
CA THR A 79 -3.99 -3.92 3.16
C THR A 79 -3.69 -3.77 4.64
N VAL A 80 -4.31 -2.78 5.30
CA VAL A 80 -4.32 -2.66 6.76
C VAL A 80 -5.76 -2.56 7.27
N ARG A 81 -6.00 -3.09 8.46
CA ARG A 81 -7.30 -3.12 9.14
C ARG A 81 -7.19 -2.81 10.63
N PRO A 82 -8.26 -2.29 11.27
CA PRO A 82 -9.51 -1.75 10.69
C PRO A 82 -9.25 -0.46 9.87
N PRO A 83 -10.25 0.13 9.17
CA PRO A 83 -10.02 1.44 8.55
C PRO A 83 -9.79 2.51 9.63
N PHE A 84 -9.18 3.62 9.25
CA PHE A 84 -8.94 4.74 10.16
C PHE A 84 -10.24 5.50 10.50
N PRO A 85 -10.35 6.07 11.72
CA PRO A 85 -11.50 6.85 12.16
C PRO A 85 -11.72 8.05 11.25
N VAL A 86 -12.97 8.45 11.12
CA VAL A 86 -13.36 9.59 10.26
C VAL A 86 -12.69 10.89 10.75
N GLU A 87 -12.40 10.95 12.04
CA GLU A 87 -11.82 12.07 12.75
C GLU A 87 -10.32 12.25 12.50
N ALA A 88 -9.61 11.21 12.04
CA ALA A 88 -8.18 11.31 11.75
C ALA A 88 -7.91 12.24 10.55
N ARG A 89 -6.92 13.13 10.71
CA ARG A 89 -6.54 14.12 9.69
C ARG A 89 -5.36 13.66 8.85
N GLU A 90 -4.53 12.79 9.41
CA GLU A 90 -3.35 12.29 8.74
C GLU A 90 -2.99 10.86 9.17
N LEU A 91 -2.30 10.16 8.28
CA LEU A 91 -1.70 8.86 8.54
C LEU A 91 -0.19 9.00 8.43
N THR A 92 0.53 8.64 9.49
CA THR A 92 1.95 8.34 9.42
C THR A 92 2.11 6.91 8.92
N VAL A 93 2.82 6.73 7.80
CA VAL A 93 3.18 5.42 7.26
C VAL A 93 4.68 5.22 7.46
N VAL A 94 5.04 4.08 8.05
CA VAL A 94 6.41 3.63 8.20
C VAL A 94 6.60 2.32 7.46
N ILE A 95 7.57 2.28 6.55
CA ILE A 95 7.92 1.10 5.77
C ILE A 95 9.32 0.67 6.15
N GLN A 96 9.47 -0.60 6.51
CA GLN A 96 10.74 -1.18 6.92
C GLN A 96 10.88 -2.59 6.35
N PRO A 97 12.08 -3.01 5.92
CA PRO A 97 12.37 -4.41 5.63
C PRO A 97 12.08 -5.31 6.84
N TRP A 98 11.40 -6.44 6.62
CA TRP A 98 11.05 -7.39 7.69
C TRP A 98 12.27 -8.13 8.24
N ILE A 99 13.21 -8.47 7.34
CA ILE A 99 14.42 -9.25 7.66
C ILE A 99 15.58 -8.32 8.06
N LEU A 100 15.70 -7.16 7.42
CA LEU A 100 16.80 -6.21 7.63
C LEU A 100 16.36 -5.10 8.59
N ARG A 101 16.15 -5.44 9.86
CA ARG A 101 15.61 -4.51 10.89
C ARG A 101 16.48 -3.28 11.16
N ASP A 102 17.76 -3.32 10.78
CA ASP A 102 18.71 -2.22 10.95
C ASP A 102 18.83 -1.32 9.71
N GLN A 103 18.03 -1.55 8.67
CA GLN A 103 17.98 -0.74 7.46
C GLN A 103 17.02 0.45 7.56
N PRO A 104 17.18 1.49 6.71
CA PRO A 104 16.40 2.71 6.78
C PRO A 104 14.89 2.43 6.76
N CYS A 105 14.22 2.89 7.81
CA CYS A 105 12.78 3.02 7.84
C CYS A 105 12.38 4.26 7.05
N TYR A 106 11.47 4.09 6.08
CA TYR A 106 10.92 5.20 5.32
C TYR A 106 9.66 5.66 6.01
N ARG A 107 9.63 6.94 6.38
CA ARG A 107 8.49 7.56 7.05
C ARG A 107 7.93 8.67 6.19
N PHE A 108 6.63 8.63 5.93
CA PHE A 108 5.92 9.71 5.26
C PHE A 108 4.50 9.86 5.83
N THR A 109 3.91 11.03 5.60
CA THR A 109 2.58 11.36 6.09
C THR A 109 1.61 11.52 4.92
N ILE A 110 0.43 10.91 5.02
CA ILE A 110 -0.66 11.06 4.06
C ILE A 110 -1.81 11.82 4.74
N PRO A 111 -2.17 13.02 4.29
CA PRO A 111 -3.39 13.68 4.71
C PRO A 111 -4.60 12.81 4.34
N THR A 112 -5.54 12.59 5.26
CA THR A 112 -6.70 11.72 5.00
C THR A 112 -7.61 12.26 3.90
N ALA A 113 -7.57 13.57 3.64
CA ALA A 113 -8.22 14.22 2.51
C ALA A 113 -7.70 13.75 1.12
N ARG A 114 -6.51 13.15 1.05
CA ARG A 114 -5.94 12.56 -0.18
C ARG A 114 -6.30 11.08 -0.37
N ILE A 115 -6.93 10.45 0.62
CA ILE A 115 -7.32 9.05 0.58
C ILE A 115 -8.66 8.94 -0.13
N LEU A 116 -8.71 8.10 -1.16
CA LEU A 116 -9.95 7.86 -1.88
C LEU A 116 -10.87 6.97 -1.05
N ARG A 117 -11.99 7.53 -0.58
CA ARG A 117 -13.01 6.77 0.14
C ARG A 117 -13.99 6.14 -0.85
N VAL A 118 -14.16 4.82 -0.78
CA VAL A 118 -15.11 4.07 -1.61
C VAL A 118 -16.16 3.38 -0.75
N LYS A 119 -17.38 3.25 -1.27
CA LYS A 119 -18.39 2.37 -0.65
C LYS A 119 -18.20 0.97 -1.22
N SER A 120 -17.76 0.03 -0.39
CA SER A 120 -17.71 -1.37 -0.82
C SER A 120 -19.13 -1.90 -1.01
N PRO A 121 -19.42 -2.59 -2.14
CA PRO A 121 -20.72 -3.21 -2.34
C PRO A 121 -20.99 -4.19 -1.19
N ALA A 122 -22.17 -4.11 -0.58
CA ALA A 122 -22.58 -5.01 0.48
C ALA A 122 -22.34 -6.47 0.06
N GLY A 123 -21.47 -7.17 0.79
CA GLY A 123 -21.19 -8.60 0.58
C GLY A 123 -20.01 -8.97 -0.33
N LYS A 124 -19.28 -8.02 -0.93
CA LYS A 124 -18.04 -8.34 -1.68
C LYS A 124 -16.80 -7.82 -0.95
N ARG A 125 -16.10 -8.71 -0.24
CA ARG A 125 -14.72 -8.49 0.20
C ARG A 125 -13.81 -8.62 -1.02
N GLY A 126 -13.15 -7.55 -1.44
CA GLY A 126 -12.25 -7.61 -2.59
C GLY A 126 -11.43 -6.33 -2.77
N ASN A 127 -10.30 -6.45 -3.49
CA ASN A 127 -9.42 -5.33 -3.81
C ASN A 127 -10.20 -4.24 -4.60
N PRO A 128 -10.39 -3.03 -4.04
CA PRO A 128 -11.24 -2.00 -4.65
C PRO A 128 -10.69 -1.47 -5.98
N ARG A 129 -9.38 -1.62 -6.26
CA ARG A 129 -8.81 -1.24 -7.55
C ARG A 129 -9.33 -2.12 -8.70
N ALA A 130 -9.64 -3.39 -8.45
CA ALA A 130 -10.30 -4.24 -9.44
C ALA A 130 -11.73 -3.75 -9.74
N PHE A 131 -12.45 -3.29 -8.70
CA PHE A 131 -13.78 -2.70 -8.84
C PHE A 131 -13.75 -1.35 -9.58
N LEU A 132 -12.79 -0.48 -9.26
CA LEU A 132 -12.61 0.82 -9.90
C LEU A 132 -12.16 0.70 -11.37
N ARG A 133 -11.33 -0.30 -11.71
CA ARG A 133 -11.03 -0.63 -13.12
C ARG A 133 -12.31 -1.08 -13.84
N GLY A 134 -13.12 -1.94 -13.22
CA GLY A 134 -14.41 -2.38 -13.80
C GLY A 134 -15.41 -1.24 -14.04
N TRP A 135 -15.45 -0.23 -13.16
CA TRP A 135 -16.29 0.96 -13.35
C TRP A 135 -15.82 1.87 -14.49
N ARG A 136 -14.50 2.06 -14.66
CA ARG A 136 -13.96 2.84 -15.78
C ARG A 136 -14.23 2.21 -17.16
N PHE A 137 -14.43 0.89 -17.23
CA PHE A 137 -14.79 0.20 -18.48
C PHE A 137 -16.30 -0.09 -18.64
N GLY A 138 -17.12 0.30 -17.66
CA GLY A 138 -18.58 0.11 -17.69
C GLY A 138 -19.38 1.34 -18.10
N ALA A 139 -18.74 2.50 -18.27
CA ALA A 139 -19.42 3.76 -18.61
C ALA A 139 -19.52 4.04 -20.12
N ASP A 140 -18.88 3.24 -20.98
CA ASP A 140 -19.02 3.34 -22.43
C ASP A 140 -19.34 1.95 -23.02
N LYS A 141 -20.64 1.63 -23.07
CA LYS A 141 -21.16 0.86 -24.19
C LYS A 141 -22.39 1.59 -24.73
N PRO A 142 -22.40 1.97 -26.03
CA PRO A 142 -23.58 2.53 -26.67
C PRO A 142 -24.75 1.54 -26.70
#